data_AF-A0A1E8Q2A4-F1
#
_entry.id   AF-A0A1E8Q2A4-F1
#
_cell.length_a   1.000
_cell.length_b   1.000
_cell.length_c   1.000
_cell.angle_alpha   90.00
_cell.angle_beta   90.00
_cell.angle_gamma   90.00
#
_symmetry.space_group_name_H-M   'P 1'
#
loop_
_entity.id
_entity.type
_entity.pdbx_description
1 polymer ?
#
loop_
_entity_poly.entity_id
_entity_poly.type
_entity_poly.pdbx_seq_one_letter_code
_entity_poly.pdbx_strand_id
1 'polypeptide(L)'
;MYISADRYGIVAGLSGGGWHAVDLEVVNAQRATNGSMERDVFSLCGARSSPPIGRLGAFTYDNRWLHRLRCERCSWVVALDRGTVEQEIDLYATVAGVDALSQLLRQIFTAILADAPAGPRGQAGHRSELLAHAARHRPVMTVCQQCAQEGVAAAHGHGAERCPHAAVLCEECSFTAGSWAGEHAGVTTDECVVSAPCSALRALADHYDVSLPDCEGRWW
;
A
#
# COMPACT_ATOMS: atom_id res chain seq x y z
N MET A 1 -18.74 -17.06 -17.97
CA MET A 1 -17.54 -16.24 -17.69
C MET A 1 -18.04 -14.88 -17.22
N TYR A 2 -17.94 -14.59 -15.92
CA TYR A 2 -18.45 -13.33 -15.37
C TYR A 2 -17.42 -12.22 -15.64
N ILE A 3 -17.78 -11.29 -16.52
CA ILE A 3 -17.06 -10.02 -16.64
C ILE A 3 -17.64 -9.14 -15.54
N SER A 4 -16.78 -8.60 -14.68
CA SER A 4 -17.25 -7.66 -13.65
C SER A 4 -17.91 -6.45 -14.31
N ALA A 5 -19.04 -5.99 -13.76
CA ALA A 5 -19.69 -4.75 -14.21
C ALA A 5 -18.89 -3.49 -13.80
N ASP A 6 -17.90 -3.64 -12.93
CA ASP A 6 -16.96 -2.60 -12.56
C ASP A 6 -15.98 -2.27 -13.67
N ARG A 7 -15.70 -0.98 -13.86
CA ARG A 7 -14.66 -0.48 -14.78
C ARG A 7 -13.27 -1.06 -14.46
N TYR A 8 -12.95 -1.29 -13.18
CA TYR A 8 -11.62 -1.75 -12.77
C TYR A 8 -11.59 -3.21 -12.38
N GLY A 9 -10.76 -3.99 -13.07
CA GLY A 9 -10.51 -5.40 -12.78
C GLY A 9 -9.18 -5.64 -12.09
N ILE A 10 -9.06 -6.77 -11.39
CA ILE A 10 -7.81 -7.22 -10.75
C ILE A 10 -6.96 -8.03 -11.74
N VAL A 11 -5.66 -7.75 -11.73
CA VAL A 11 -4.63 -8.51 -12.47
C VAL A 11 -3.36 -8.66 -11.63
N ALA A 12 -2.58 -9.70 -11.91
CA ALA A 12 -1.21 -9.81 -11.38
C ALA A 12 -0.25 -9.00 -12.25
N GLY A 13 0.75 -8.38 -11.62
CA GLY A 13 1.87 -7.78 -12.34
C GLY A 13 2.86 -8.85 -12.82
N LEU A 14 3.40 -8.70 -14.03
CA LEU A 14 4.57 -9.47 -14.50
C LEU A 14 5.88 -8.92 -13.93
N SER A 15 5.87 -7.66 -13.51
CA SER A 15 7.02 -6.94 -12.96
C SER A 15 6.55 -6.19 -11.72
N GLY A 16 7.15 -6.51 -10.57
CA GLY A 16 6.66 -6.11 -9.25
C GLY A 16 5.66 -7.12 -8.68
N GLY A 17 5.77 -7.38 -7.38
CA GLY A 17 4.81 -8.23 -6.67
C GLY A 17 3.49 -7.50 -6.42
N GLY A 18 2.39 -8.23 -6.44
CA GLY A 18 1.08 -7.75 -5.99
C GLY A 18 -0.02 -7.70 -7.05
N TRP A 19 -1.16 -7.17 -6.60
CA TRP A 19 -2.40 -7.07 -7.34
C TRP A 19 -2.62 -5.65 -7.83
N HIS A 20 -2.83 -5.53 -9.13
CA HIS A 20 -2.97 -4.26 -9.81
C HIS A 20 -4.37 -4.09 -10.36
N ALA A 21 -4.75 -2.82 -10.58
CA ALA A 21 -5.98 -2.46 -11.26
C ALA A 21 -5.71 -2.28 -12.75
N VAL A 22 -6.64 -2.73 -13.58
CA VAL A 22 -6.69 -2.45 -15.01
C VAL A 22 -8.05 -1.88 -15.39
N ASP A 23 -8.06 -0.96 -16.34
CA ASP A 23 -9.30 -0.45 -16.93
C ASP A 23 -9.87 -1.47 -17.94
N LEU A 24 -10.97 -2.13 -17.55
CA LEU A 24 -11.63 -3.15 -18.36
C LEU A 24 -12.31 -2.56 -19.60
N GLU A 25 -12.71 -1.29 -19.59
CA GLU A 25 -13.26 -0.62 -20.78
C GLU A 25 -12.17 -0.48 -21.85
N VAL A 26 -10.98 -0.02 -21.45
CA VAL A 26 -9.82 0.09 -22.34
C VAL A 26 -9.42 -1.29 -22.88
N VAL A 27 -9.34 -2.31 -22.02
CA VAL A 27 -9.00 -3.68 -22.43
C VAL A 27 -10.03 -4.24 -23.41
N ASN A 28 -11.32 -4.06 -23.15
CA ASN A 28 -12.38 -4.56 -24.02
C ASN A 28 -12.40 -3.82 -25.36
N ALA A 29 -12.19 -2.50 -25.37
CA ALA A 29 -12.05 -1.72 -26.59
C ALA A 29 -10.86 -2.21 -27.44
N GLN A 30 -9.70 -2.44 -26.83
CA GLN A 30 -8.52 -2.96 -27.51
C GLN A 30 -8.76 -4.34 -28.14
N ARG A 31 -9.47 -5.23 -27.44
CA ARG A 31 -9.87 -6.55 -27.96
C ARG A 31 -10.83 -6.45 -29.13
N ALA A 32 -11.80 -5.55 -29.05
CA ALA A 32 -12.77 -5.33 -30.12
C ALA A 32 -12.09 -4.83 -31.41
N THR A 33 -11.07 -3.98 -31.30
CA THR A 33 -10.34 -3.44 -32.47
C THR A 33 -9.34 -4.42 -33.06
N ASN A 34 -8.64 -5.22 -32.25
CA ASN A 34 -7.48 -6.00 -32.69
C ASN A 34 -7.71 -7.52 -32.75
N GLY A 35 -8.91 -8.01 -32.44
CA GLY A 35 -9.21 -9.45 -32.40
C GLY A 35 -8.44 -10.18 -31.29
N SER A 36 -8.06 -11.44 -31.54
CA SER A 36 -7.34 -12.31 -30.58
C SER A 36 -5.83 -12.07 -30.53
N MET A 37 -5.31 -11.02 -31.17
CA MET A 37 -3.89 -10.72 -31.15
C MET A 37 -3.52 -10.24 -29.74
N GLU A 38 -2.76 -11.05 -29.01
CA GLU A 38 -2.43 -10.84 -27.60
C GLU A 38 -1.49 -9.62 -27.48
N ARG A 39 -2.06 -8.45 -27.19
CA ARG A 39 -1.29 -7.26 -26.84
C ARG A 39 -1.04 -7.22 -25.34
N ASP A 40 0.10 -6.63 -24.99
CA ASP A 40 0.43 -6.31 -23.62
C ASP A 40 -0.62 -5.38 -23.02
N VAL A 41 -1.25 -5.86 -21.95
CA VAL A 41 -2.18 -5.08 -21.15
C VAL A 41 -1.40 -4.48 -19.99
N PHE A 42 -1.55 -3.17 -19.79
CA PHE A 42 -0.90 -2.46 -18.71
C PHE A 42 -1.91 -2.08 -17.63
N SER A 43 -1.49 -2.23 -16.38
CA SER A 43 -2.23 -1.77 -15.21
C SER A 43 -2.20 -0.24 -15.13
N LEU A 44 -3.07 0.36 -14.30
CA LEU A 44 -3.17 1.82 -14.15
C LEU A 44 -1.84 2.48 -13.72
N CYS A 45 -0.99 1.75 -12.99
CA CYS A 45 0.34 2.20 -12.59
C CYS A 45 1.43 1.97 -13.65
N GLY A 46 1.08 1.50 -14.85
CA GLY A 46 2.01 1.20 -15.94
C GLY A 46 2.70 -0.17 -15.85
N ALA A 47 2.40 -0.99 -14.84
CA ALA A 47 2.94 -2.35 -14.76
C ALA A 47 2.34 -3.24 -15.84
N ARG A 48 3.17 -4.09 -16.49
CA ARG A 48 2.67 -5.07 -17.46
C ARG A 48 1.88 -6.14 -16.73
N SER A 49 0.69 -6.45 -17.22
CA SER A 49 -0.28 -7.34 -16.56
C SER A 49 -0.19 -8.75 -17.10
N SER A 50 -0.27 -9.74 -16.21
CA SER A 50 -0.35 -11.15 -16.57
C SER A 50 -1.79 -11.54 -16.94
N PRO A 51 -2.01 -12.26 -18.06
CA PRO A 51 -3.26 -12.95 -18.29
C PRO A 51 -3.54 -13.99 -17.19
N PRO A 52 -4.82 -14.34 -16.91
CA PRO A 52 -6.03 -13.82 -17.54
C PRO A 52 -6.57 -12.53 -16.90
N ILE A 53 -6.86 -11.52 -17.73
CA ILE A 53 -7.35 -10.21 -17.30
C ILE A 53 -8.80 -10.26 -16.79
N GLY A 54 -9.05 -9.70 -15.60
CA GLY A 54 -10.40 -9.51 -15.04
C GLY A 54 -11.04 -10.76 -14.42
N ARG A 55 -10.39 -11.93 -14.45
CA ARG A 55 -10.92 -13.17 -13.84
C ARG A 55 -10.91 -13.17 -12.32
N LEU A 56 -10.07 -12.32 -11.72
CA LEU A 56 -9.95 -12.18 -10.27
C LEU A 56 -11.03 -11.27 -9.66
N GLY A 57 -11.94 -10.76 -10.49
CA GLY A 57 -13.06 -9.91 -10.10
C GLY A 57 -12.71 -8.42 -10.13
N ALA A 58 -13.59 -7.63 -9.53
CA ALA A 58 -13.48 -6.18 -9.44
C ALA A 58 -12.35 -5.76 -8.49
N PHE A 59 -11.70 -4.64 -8.79
CA PHE A 59 -10.74 -4.02 -7.89
C PHE A 59 -11.47 -3.23 -6.79
N THR A 60 -12.07 -3.92 -5.82
CA THR A 60 -12.90 -3.36 -4.73
C THR A 60 -12.39 -3.79 -3.35
N TYR A 61 -12.66 -2.99 -2.32
CA TYR A 61 -12.13 -3.22 -0.96
C TYR A 61 -12.54 -4.56 -0.34
N ASP A 62 -13.70 -5.08 -0.71
CA ASP A 62 -14.24 -6.37 -0.25
C ASP A 62 -13.68 -7.58 -1.03
N ASN A 63 -12.87 -7.35 -2.07
CA ASN A 63 -12.29 -8.44 -2.83
C ASN A 63 -11.12 -9.07 -2.06
N ARG A 64 -11.27 -10.36 -1.73
CA ARG A 64 -10.29 -11.14 -0.95
C ARG A 64 -8.84 -11.06 -1.47
N TRP A 65 -8.64 -10.86 -2.77
CA TRP A 65 -7.30 -10.77 -3.35
C TRP A 65 -6.58 -9.49 -2.90
N LEU A 66 -7.33 -8.43 -2.62
CA LEU A 66 -6.80 -7.12 -2.27
C LEU A 66 -6.54 -6.93 -0.78
N HIS A 67 -6.81 -7.92 0.06
CA HIS A 67 -6.49 -7.87 1.50
C HIS A 67 -4.98 -7.82 1.76
N ARG A 68 -4.16 -8.24 0.79
CA ARG A 68 -2.69 -8.17 0.85
C ARG A 68 -2.13 -7.83 -0.53
N LEU A 69 -0.94 -7.22 -0.55
CA LEU A 69 -0.18 -6.93 -1.78
C LEU A 69 -0.96 -6.10 -2.81
N ARG A 70 -1.88 -5.24 -2.36
CA ARG A 70 -2.60 -4.32 -3.25
C ARG A 70 -1.66 -3.19 -3.66
N CYS A 71 -1.51 -2.95 -4.96
CA CYS A 71 -0.61 -1.92 -5.47
C CYS A 71 -1.09 -0.52 -5.06
N GLU A 72 -0.30 0.22 -4.27
CA GLU A 72 -0.61 1.56 -3.77
C GLU A 72 -0.93 2.53 -4.92
N ARG A 73 -0.15 2.48 -6.00
CA ARG A 73 -0.34 3.35 -7.19
C ARG A 73 -1.69 3.12 -7.86
N CYS A 74 -2.03 1.85 -8.13
CA CYS A 74 -3.34 1.51 -8.70
C CYS A 74 -4.49 1.91 -7.76
N SER A 75 -4.27 1.76 -6.46
CA SER A 75 -5.27 2.01 -5.44
C SER A 75 -5.67 3.47 -5.36
N TRP A 76 -4.70 4.38 -5.34
CA TRP A 76 -4.98 5.81 -5.32
C TRP A 76 -5.65 6.30 -6.61
N VAL A 77 -5.28 5.76 -7.78
CA VAL A 77 -5.99 6.10 -9.03
C VAL A 77 -7.46 5.68 -8.96
N VAL A 78 -7.75 4.45 -8.51
CA VAL A 78 -9.12 3.95 -8.38
C VAL A 78 -9.91 4.73 -7.33
N ALA A 79 -9.30 5.04 -6.18
CA ALA A 79 -9.96 5.78 -5.11
C ALA A 79 -10.30 7.22 -5.52
N LEU A 80 -9.39 7.90 -6.22
CA LEU A 80 -9.64 9.22 -6.78
C LEU A 80 -10.75 9.19 -7.84
N ASP A 81 -10.73 8.19 -8.75
CA ASP A 81 -11.76 8.08 -9.79
C ASP A 81 -13.16 7.77 -9.26
N ARG A 82 -13.25 6.96 -8.19
CA ARG A 82 -14.52 6.56 -7.57
C ARG A 82 -14.99 7.51 -6.48
N GLY A 83 -14.16 8.45 -6.03
CA GLY A 83 -14.47 9.31 -4.89
C GLY A 83 -14.45 8.57 -3.54
N THR A 84 -13.67 7.49 -3.42
CA THR A 84 -13.53 6.69 -2.18
C THR A 84 -12.25 7.03 -1.40
N VAL A 85 -11.81 8.29 -1.49
CA VAL A 85 -10.53 8.75 -0.94
C VAL A 85 -10.42 8.54 0.58
N GLU A 86 -11.47 8.80 1.35
CA GLU A 86 -11.43 8.60 2.81
C GLU A 86 -11.23 7.12 3.19
N GLN A 87 -11.86 6.20 2.46
CA GLN A 87 -11.67 4.76 2.67
C GLN A 87 -10.22 4.34 2.37
N GLU A 88 -9.61 4.97 1.37
CA GLU A 88 -8.20 4.76 1.01
C GLU A 88 -7.24 5.33 2.06
N ILE A 89 -7.54 6.51 2.60
CA ILE A 89 -6.80 7.11 3.73
C ILE A 89 -6.86 6.19 4.94
N ASP A 90 -8.04 5.70 5.32
CA ASP A 90 -8.23 4.83 6.49
C ASP A 90 -7.38 3.55 6.38
N LEU A 91 -7.27 3.01 5.16
CA LEU A 91 -6.47 1.82 4.87
C LEU A 91 -4.97 2.04 5.10
N TYR A 92 -4.43 3.22 4.73
CA TYR A 92 -2.99 3.49 4.83
C TYR A 92 -2.57 4.26 6.08
N ALA A 93 -3.46 5.06 6.67
CA ALA A 93 -3.16 5.86 7.84
C ALA A 93 -3.18 5.06 9.14
N THR A 94 -3.78 3.86 9.17
CA THR A 94 -3.84 3.07 10.40
C THR A 94 -2.49 2.44 10.72
N VAL A 95 -1.79 2.98 11.73
CA VAL A 95 -0.57 2.39 12.31
C VAL A 95 -0.94 1.72 13.63
N ALA A 96 -0.84 0.39 13.67
CA ALA A 96 -1.22 -0.39 14.85
C ALA A 96 -0.49 0.11 16.11
N GLY A 97 -1.27 0.52 17.12
CA GLY A 97 -0.76 0.91 18.43
C GLY A 97 -0.06 2.26 18.52
N VAL A 98 -0.06 3.08 17.44
CA VAL A 98 0.57 4.42 17.44
C VAL A 98 -0.33 5.47 16.78
N ASP A 99 -1.22 6.07 17.59
CA ASP A 99 -2.21 7.05 17.12
C ASP A 99 -1.57 8.31 16.52
N ALA A 100 -0.47 8.78 17.11
CA ALA A 100 0.22 9.98 16.64
C ALA A 100 0.79 9.83 15.22
N LEU A 101 1.34 8.64 14.88
CA LEU A 101 1.76 8.33 13.51
C LEU A 101 0.58 8.16 12.56
N SER A 102 -0.53 7.63 13.07
CA SER A 102 -1.75 7.49 12.28
C SER A 102 -2.33 8.86 11.89
N GLN A 103 -2.29 9.81 12.84
CA GLN A 103 -2.67 11.19 12.61
C GLN A 103 -1.74 11.89 11.62
N LEU A 104 -0.42 11.72 11.76
CA LEU A 104 0.58 12.27 10.84
C LEU A 104 0.31 11.84 9.39
N LEU A 105 0.12 10.55 9.14
CA LEU A 105 -0.17 10.05 7.79
C LEU A 105 -1.47 10.62 7.22
N ARG A 106 -2.53 10.66 8.03
CA ARG A 106 -3.80 11.28 7.60
C ARG A 106 -3.59 12.74 7.21
N GLN A 107 -2.88 13.51 8.02
CA GLN A 107 -2.61 14.92 7.74
C GLN A 107 -1.80 15.10 6.44
N ILE A 108 -0.78 14.27 6.23
CA ILE A 108 0.00 14.28 4.98
C ILE A 108 -0.89 13.97 3.77
N PHE A 109 -1.72 12.92 3.81
CA PHE A 109 -2.61 12.59 2.70
C PHE A 109 -3.62 13.71 2.42
N THR A 110 -4.23 14.27 3.47
CA THR A 110 -5.18 15.39 3.35
C THR A 110 -4.49 16.62 2.75
N ALA A 111 -3.26 16.93 3.14
CA ALA A 111 -2.51 18.05 2.60
C ALA A 111 -2.19 17.86 1.11
N ILE A 112 -1.73 16.66 0.70
CA ILE A 112 -1.49 16.33 -0.71
C ILE A 112 -2.78 16.47 -1.53
N LEU A 113 -3.92 16.02 -1.01
CA LEU A 113 -5.22 16.11 -1.69
C LEU A 113 -5.67 17.57 -1.89
N ALA A 114 -5.37 18.44 -0.93
CA ALA A 114 -5.71 19.85 -0.97
C ALA A 114 -4.82 20.65 -1.94
N ASP A 115 -3.53 20.32 -2.02
CA ASP A 115 -2.52 21.08 -2.76
C ASP A 115 -2.27 20.55 -4.19
N ALA A 116 -1.94 19.26 -4.32
CA ALA A 116 -1.49 18.71 -5.61
C ALA A 116 -2.64 18.72 -6.63
N PRO A 117 -2.43 19.10 -7.91
CA PRO A 117 -3.51 19.17 -8.89
C PRO A 117 -4.13 17.80 -9.20
N ALA A 118 -5.43 17.78 -9.45
CA ALA A 118 -6.11 16.56 -9.88
C ALA A 118 -5.58 16.11 -11.26
N GLY A 119 -5.32 14.80 -11.38
CA GLY A 119 -4.92 14.18 -12.64
C GLY A 119 -6.12 13.83 -13.53
N PRO A 120 -5.86 13.33 -14.75
CA PRO A 120 -6.90 12.81 -15.62
C PRO A 120 -7.66 11.66 -14.96
N ARG A 121 -8.96 11.61 -15.22
CA ARG A 121 -9.86 10.61 -14.65
C ARG A 121 -9.42 9.19 -15.01
N GLY A 122 -9.27 8.32 -13.99
CA GLY A 122 -8.89 6.91 -14.16
C GLY A 122 -7.46 6.69 -14.67
N GLN A 123 -6.57 7.68 -14.51
CA GLN A 123 -5.17 7.59 -14.94
C GLN A 123 -4.23 8.01 -13.81
N ALA A 124 -3.00 7.50 -13.83
CA ALA A 124 -1.96 7.98 -12.95
C ALA A 124 -1.60 9.45 -13.28
N GLY A 125 -1.43 10.25 -12.24
CA GLY A 125 -0.97 11.64 -12.32
C GLY A 125 -0.18 12.03 -11.08
N HIS A 126 0.30 13.27 -11.04
CA HIS A 126 1.17 13.75 -9.96
C HIS A 126 0.57 13.49 -8.56
N ARG A 127 -0.70 13.87 -8.34
CA ARG A 127 -1.41 13.64 -7.06
C ARG A 127 -1.47 12.16 -6.67
N SER A 128 -1.88 11.27 -7.58
CA SER A 128 -2.00 9.83 -7.26
C SER A 128 -0.64 9.19 -7.01
N GLU A 129 0.39 9.60 -7.75
CA GLU A 129 1.76 9.10 -7.56
C GLU A 129 2.36 9.58 -6.24
N LEU A 130 2.12 10.85 -5.85
CA LEU A 130 2.60 11.39 -4.58
C LEU A 130 1.92 10.73 -3.38
N LEU A 131 0.59 10.52 -3.45
CA LEU A 131 -0.16 9.78 -2.44
C LEU A 131 0.32 8.32 -2.34
N ALA A 132 0.54 7.65 -3.47
CA ALA A 132 1.06 6.30 -3.49
C ALA A 132 2.49 6.20 -2.94
N HIS A 133 3.33 7.20 -3.23
CA HIS A 133 4.67 7.28 -2.67
C HIS A 133 4.63 7.42 -1.14
N ALA A 134 3.83 8.35 -0.62
CA ALA A 134 3.63 8.52 0.81
C ALA A 134 3.10 7.24 1.48
N ALA A 135 2.13 6.56 0.85
CA ALA A 135 1.55 5.31 1.35
C ALA A 135 2.54 4.13 1.43
N ARG A 136 3.55 4.08 0.56
CA ARG A 136 4.63 3.08 0.65
C ARG A 136 5.51 3.29 1.88
N HIS A 137 5.69 4.53 2.31
CA HIS A 137 6.47 4.86 3.50
C HIS A 137 5.68 4.73 4.80
N ARG A 138 4.46 4.16 4.78
CA ARG A 138 3.63 3.99 5.97
C ARG A 138 4.41 3.26 7.09
N PRO A 139 4.34 3.74 8.34
CA PRO A 139 4.95 3.04 9.46
C PRO A 139 4.29 1.69 9.72
N VAL A 140 5.10 0.70 10.06
CA VAL A 140 4.66 -0.66 10.42
C VAL A 140 5.24 -1.01 11.78
N MET A 141 4.38 -1.53 12.67
CA MET A 141 4.83 -2.11 13.94
C MET A 141 5.36 -3.52 13.71
N THR A 142 6.60 -3.76 14.12
CA THR A 142 7.21 -5.08 14.18
C THR A 142 7.25 -5.59 15.61
N VAL A 143 7.33 -6.91 15.77
CA VAL A 143 7.46 -7.62 17.04
C VAL A 143 8.50 -8.73 16.88
N CYS A 144 8.96 -9.33 17.97
CA CYS A 144 9.86 -10.47 17.89
C CYS A 144 9.18 -11.66 17.18
N GLN A 145 9.99 -12.55 16.61
CA GLN A 145 9.51 -13.72 15.87
C GLN A 145 8.53 -14.58 16.69
N GLN A 146 8.81 -14.78 17.98
CA GLN A 146 7.94 -15.58 18.85
C GLN A 146 6.57 -14.92 19.04
N CYS A 147 6.52 -13.59 19.21
CA CYS A 147 5.25 -12.86 19.23
C CYS A 147 4.47 -12.97 17.92
N ALA A 148 5.15 -12.93 16.78
CA ALA A 148 4.52 -13.05 15.47
C ALA A 148 3.92 -14.46 15.23
N GLN A 149 4.50 -15.50 15.84
CA GLN A 149 4.08 -16.89 15.67
C GLN A 149 3.06 -17.35 16.71
N GLU A 150 3.25 -16.97 17.98
CA GLU A 150 2.54 -17.55 19.12
C GLU A 150 1.67 -16.53 19.88
N GLY A 151 1.85 -15.23 19.60
CA GLY A 151 1.22 -14.14 20.33
C GLY A 151 1.99 -13.71 21.59
N VAL A 152 1.70 -12.50 22.07
CA VAL A 152 2.47 -11.83 23.14
C VAL A 152 2.46 -12.59 24.46
N ALA A 153 1.29 -13.08 24.89
CA ALA A 153 1.14 -13.79 26.17
C ALA A 153 1.88 -15.13 26.19
N ALA A 154 2.00 -15.80 25.03
CA ALA A 154 2.76 -17.04 24.90
C ALA A 154 4.27 -16.77 24.88
N ALA A 155 4.70 -15.71 24.17
CA ALA A 155 6.11 -15.36 24.02
C ALA A 155 6.74 -14.77 25.30
N HIS A 156 5.98 -13.99 26.07
CA HIS A 156 6.52 -13.18 27.17
C HIS A 156 5.83 -13.42 28.53
N GLY A 157 4.92 -14.41 28.60
CA GLY A 157 4.25 -14.81 29.84
C GLY A 157 2.87 -14.17 30.03
N HIS A 158 2.09 -14.79 30.93
CA HIS A 158 0.73 -14.32 31.25
C HIS A 158 0.78 -12.94 31.91
N GLY A 159 0.13 -11.96 31.29
CA GLY A 159 0.14 -10.55 31.71
C GLY A 159 0.99 -9.64 30.80
N ALA A 160 1.74 -10.19 29.85
CA ALA A 160 2.40 -9.37 28.84
C ALA A 160 1.35 -8.81 27.85
N GLU A 161 1.16 -7.49 27.89
CA GLU A 161 0.24 -6.79 26.96
C GLU A 161 0.93 -6.42 25.64
N ARG A 162 2.27 -6.30 25.65
CA ARG A 162 3.08 -5.87 24.49
C ARG A 162 4.38 -6.65 24.38
N CYS A 163 4.91 -6.72 23.16
CA CYS A 163 6.25 -7.27 22.93
C CYS A 163 7.31 -6.24 23.40
N PRO A 164 8.28 -6.61 24.25
CA PRO A 164 9.37 -5.71 24.68
C PRO A 164 10.34 -5.37 23.54
N HIS A 165 10.31 -6.14 22.46
CA HIS A 165 11.07 -5.89 21.23
C HIS A 165 10.22 -5.28 20.12
N ALA A 166 9.03 -4.76 20.46
CA ALA A 166 8.23 -4.05 19.47
C ALA A 166 9.00 -2.83 18.95
N ALA A 167 8.92 -2.57 17.66
CA ALA A 167 9.47 -1.37 17.05
C ALA A 167 8.53 -0.84 15.98
N VAL A 168 8.58 0.46 15.70
CA VAL A 168 7.86 1.03 14.55
C VAL A 168 8.86 1.56 13.54
N LEU A 169 8.80 0.99 12.34
CA LEU A 169 9.75 1.23 11.27
C LEU A 169 9.03 1.60 9.97
N CYS A 170 9.78 2.16 9.03
CA CYS A 170 9.34 2.32 7.65
C CYS A 170 9.81 1.09 6.87
N GLU A 171 8.86 0.23 6.47
CA GLU A 171 9.17 -1.02 5.74
C GLU A 171 9.85 -0.74 4.41
N GLU A 172 9.43 0.30 3.68
CA GLU A 172 10.04 0.70 2.40
C GLU A 172 11.49 1.19 2.54
N CYS A 173 11.87 1.74 3.70
CA CYS A 173 13.24 2.20 3.95
C CYS A 173 14.10 1.16 4.68
N SER A 174 13.51 0.07 5.16
CA SER A 174 14.21 -0.98 5.91
C SER A 174 14.45 -2.19 5.02
N PHE A 175 15.48 -2.98 5.34
CA PHE A 175 15.69 -4.24 4.64
C PHE A 175 14.68 -5.28 5.16
N THR A 176 13.79 -5.72 4.26
CA THR A 176 12.90 -6.85 4.52
C THR A 176 13.16 -7.91 3.45
N ALA A 177 13.51 -9.12 3.90
CA ALA A 177 13.80 -10.21 2.99
C ALA A 177 12.55 -10.61 2.17
N GLY A 178 12.73 -10.74 0.85
CA GLY A 178 11.64 -11.07 -0.07
C GLY A 178 11.18 -12.53 0.04
N SER A 179 10.12 -12.87 -0.70
CA SER A 179 9.55 -14.23 -0.71
C SER A 179 10.52 -15.34 -1.16
N TRP A 180 11.62 -14.97 -1.82
CA TRP A 180 12.69 -15.88 -2.23
C TRP A 180 13.59 -16.35 -1.09
N ALA A 181 13.54 -15.70 0.09
CA ALA A 181 14.46 -15.91 1.20
C ALA A 181 14.05 -17.06 2.16
N GLY A 182 13.10 -17.90 1.76
CA GLY A 182 12.66 -19.06 2.56
C GLY A 182 12.15 -18.65 3.94
N GLU A 183 12.76 -19.19 4.99
CA GLU A 183 12.41 -18.91 6.39
C GLU A 183 12.63 -17.43 6.79
N HIS A 184 13.45 -16.69 6.04
CA HIS A 184 13.67 -15.28 6.26
C HIS A 184 12.69 -14.37 5.50
N ALA A 185 11.78 -14.93 4.70
CA ALA A 185 10.81 -14.12 3.96
C ALA A 185 9.94 -13.28 4.92
N GLY A 186 9.89 -11.96 4.68
CA GLY A 186 9.17 -11.00 5.53
C GLY A 186 9.91 -10.62 6.82
N VAL A 187 11.11 -11.16 7.06
CA VAL A 187 11.93 -10.81 8.22
C VAL A 187 12.69 -9.53 7.93
N THR A 188 12.59 -8.58 8.86
CA THR A 188 13.42 -7.38 8.90
C THR A 188 14.61 -7.64 9.82
N THR A 189 15.80 -7.27 9.40
CA THR A 189 17.04 -7.53 10.13
C THR A 189 17.69 -6.23 10.61
N ASP A 190 18.31 -6.25 11.79
CA ASP A 190 18.78 -5.05 12.49
C ASP A 190 19.90 -4.29 11.75
N GLU A 191 20.55 -4.91 10.76
CA GLU A 191 21.61 -4.29 9.96
C GLU A 191 21.11 -3.11 9.13
N CYS A 192 19.81 -3.04 8.81
CA CYS A 192 19.25 -1.97 8.00
C CYS A 192 17.78 -1.70 8.38
N VAL A 193 17.59 -1.08 9.54
CA VAL A 193 16.28 -0.64 10.04
C VAL A 193 16.21 0.88 10.05
N VAL A 194 15.12 1.43 9.49
CA VAL A 194 14.80 2.86 9.55
C VAL A 194 13.54 3.06 10.38
N SER A 195 13.70 3.65 11.56
CA SER A 195 12.58 4.01 12.45
C SER A 195 11.63 5.02 11.79
N ALA A 196 10.34 4.91 12.11
CA ALA A 196 9.35 5.90 11.69
C ALA A 196 9.27 7.09 12.69
N PRO A 197 9.02 8.33 12.21
CA PRO A 197 8.86 8.70 10.79
C PRO A 197 10.22 8.76 10.06
N CYS A 198 10.28 8.15 8.87
CA CYS A 198 11.48 8.17 8.03
C CYS A 198 11.66 9.54 7.33
N SER A 199 12.83 9.76 6.71
CA SER A 199 13.16 11.03 6.04
C SER A 199 12.15 11.43 4.95
N ALA A 200 11.54 10.47 4.24
CA ALA A 200 10.52 10.76 3.25
C ALA A 200 9.25 11.37 3.88
N LEU A 201 8.76 10.79 4.98
CA LEU A 201 7.60 11.33 5.70
C LEU A 201 7.92 12.67 6.38
N ARG A 202 9.13 12.84 6.91
CA ARG A 202 9.59 14.12 7.46
C ARG A 202 9.62 15.22 6.39
N ALA A 203 10.17 14.93 5.22
CA ALA A 203 10.20 15.89 4.11
C ALA A 203 8.80 16.28 3.64
N LEU A 204 7.85 15.34 3.59
CA LEU A 204 6.45 15.64 3.30
C LEU A 204 5.80 16.49 4.39
N ALA A 205 6.06 16.15 5.66
CA ALA A 205 5.54 16.91 6.79
C ALA A 205 6.07 18.35 6.78
N ASP A 206 7.37 18.55 6.58
CA ASP A 206 8.01 19.86 6.46
C ASP A 206 7.45 20.66 5.27
N HIS A 207 7.27 20.02 4.12
CA HIS A 207 6.72 20.67 2.92
C HIS A 207 5.29 21.18 3.11
N TYR A 208 4.47 20.41 3.84
CA TYR A 208 3.06 20.71 4.08
C TYR A 208 2.77 21.37 5.43
N ASP A 209 3.80 21.76 6.19
CA ASP A 209 3.69 22.35 7.53
C ASP A 209 2.87 21.48 8.50
N VAL A 210 3.07 20.16 8.44
CA VAL A 210 2.45 19.18 9.33
C VAL A 210 3.38 18.93 10.51
N SER A 211 2.89 19.13 11.73
CA SER A 211 3.67 18.85 12.94
C SER A 211 4.08 17.39 13.02
N LEU A 212 5.37 17.15 13.28
CA LEU A 212 5.85 15.82 13.61
C LEU A 212 5.44 15.45 15.06
N PRO A 213 5.12 14.18 15.32
CA PRO A 213 4.89 13.69 16.67
C PRO A 213 6.17 13.75 17.52
N ASP A 214 6.02 14.11 18.81
CA ASP A 214 7.12 14.41 19.75
C ASP A 214 8.01 13.21 20.16
N CYS A 215 7.88 12.04 19.52
CA CYS A 215 8.56 10.81 19.91
C CYS A 215 9.39 10.22 18.75
N GLU A 216 10.70 10.40 18.75
CA GLU A 216 11.58 9.72 17.80
C GLU A 216 11.91 8.29 18.26
N GLY A 217 11.48 7.29 17.47
CA GLY A 217 12.06 5.94 17.48
C GLY A 217 11.77 5.03 18.69
N ARG A 218 11.14 5.54 19.75
CA ARG A 218 10.54 4.75 20.83
C ARG A 218 9.11 5.24 21.04
N TRP A 219 8.15 4.44 20.59
CA TRP A 219 6.72 4.75 20.71
C TRP A 219 6.13 4.24 22.04
N TRP A 220 6.98 4.09 23.05
CA TRP A 220 6.63 3.54 24.37
C TRP A 220 7.69 3.90 25.42
#